data_AF-A0A182E4Z1-F1
#
_entry.id   AF-A0A182E4Z1-F1
#
_cell.length_a   1.000
_cell.length_b   1.000
_cell.length_c   1.000
_cell.angle_alpha   90.00
_cell.angle_beta   90.00
_cell.angle_gamma   90.00
#
_symmetry.space_group_name_H-M   'P 1'
#
loop_
_entity.id
_entity.type
_entity.pdbx_description
1 polymer ?
#
loop_
_entity_poly.entity_id
_entity_poly.type
_entity_poly.pdbx_seq_one_letter_code
_entity_poly.pdbx_strand_id
1 'polypeptide(L)'
;MENYSKSIYSRLSSLLSDEREATKENVERKQARGIGENMEEEEDINDMSDDDDDDSIPYNPKNLPLGWDGKPIPYWLYKLHGLNISFPCEICGNQVYKGPKAFQRHFNEWRHSHGMRCLGIPNTAHFANITKISDAVELWGKIRRQKESLKWNPEHDEEFEDSAGNVVNKRTFEDLKRQGLL
;
A
#
# COMPACT_ATOMS: atom_id res chain seq x y z
N MET A 1 8.07 27.44 49.74
CA MET A 1 8.30 26.42 48.69
C MET A 1 8.02 26.94 47.28
N GLU A 2 6.90 27.61 47.03
CA GLU A 2 6.52 28.11 45.69
C GLU A 2 7.52 29.07 45.02
N ASN A 3 8.10 29.99 45.79
CA ASN A 3 9.07 30.97 45.25
C ASN A 3 10.41 30.32 44.85
N TYR A 4 10.78 29.23 45.51
CA TYR A 4 12.01 28.49 45.20
C TYR A 4 11.87 27.71 43.90
N SER A 5 10.71 27.08 43.71
CA SER A 5 10.35 26.37 42.47
C SER A 5 10.33 27.33 41.27
N LYS A 6 9.70 28.51 41.40
CA LYS A 6 9.68 29.55 40.35
C LYS A 6 11.08 30.04 39.97
N SER A 7 11.98 30.16 40.94
CA SER A 7 13.38 30.56 40.69
C SER A 7 14.13 29.48 39.90
N ILE A 8 13.92 28.20 40.23
CA ILE A 8 14.52 27.08 39.51
C ILE A 8 14.01 27.01 38.06
N TYR A 9 12.70 27.14 37.85
CA TYR A 9 12.11 27.15 36.51
C TYR A 9 12.62 28.31 35.66
N SER A 10 12.73 29.51 36.24
CA SER A 10 13.27 30.67 35.54
C SER A 10 14.72 30.44 35.12
N ARG A 11 15.55 29.88 36.02
CA ARG A 11 16.95 29.57 35.74
C ARG A 11 17.12 28.49 34.67
N LEU A 12 16.34 27.41 34.75
CA LEU A 12 16.35 26.33 33.74
C LEU A 12 15.86 26.84 32.38
N SER A 13 14.82 27.68 32.35
CA SER A 13 14.29 28.29 31.13
C SER A 13 15.31 29.20 30.44
N SER A 14 16.14 29.91 31.21
CA SER A 14 17.25 30.69 30.66
C SER A 14 18.40 29.83 30.16
N LEU A 15 18.70 28.69 30.80
CA LEU A 15 19.77 27.80 30.38
C LEU A 15 19.42 26.99 29.12
N LEU A 16 18.14 26.70 28.92
CA LEU A 16 17.62 25.94 27.78
C LEU A 16 16.92 26.85 26.76
N SER A 17 17.29 28.14 26.68
CA SER A 17 16.64 29.10 25.78
C SER A 17 16.71 28.64 24.32
N ASP A 18 17.88 28.16 23.91
CA ASP A 18 18.18 27.83 22.53
C ASP A 18 17.42 26.55 22.12
N GLU A 19 17.41 25.54 22.99
CA GLU A 19 16.65 24.30 22.80
C GLU A 19 15.14 24.55 22.79
N ARG A 20 14.67 25.49 23.63
CA ARG A 20 13.25 25.90 23.67
C ARG A 20 12.84 26.63 22.40
N GLU A 21 13.71 27.46 21.83
CA GLU A 21 13.45 28.13 20.56
C GLU A 21 13.49 27.15 19.39
N ALA A 22 14.45 26.22 19.36
CA ALA A 22 14.53 25.17 18.37
C ALA A 22 13.29 24.25 18.38
N THR A 23 12.83 23.83 19.57
CA THR A 23 11.61 23.01 19.71
C THR A 23 10.36 23.78 19.29
N LYS A 24 10.27 25.07 19.59
CA LYS A 24 9.17 25.93 19.14
C LYS A 24 9.13 26.03 17.61
N GLU A 25 10.27 26.30 16.97
CA GLU A 25 10.37 26.37 15.51
C GLU A 25 10.00 25.01 14.87
N ASN A 26 10.41 23.90 15.50
CA ASN A 26 10.04 22.56 15.05
C ASN A 26 8.53 22.30 15.10
N VAL A 27 7.87 22.73 16.17
CA VAL A 27 6.40 22.60 16.31
C VAL A 27 5.67 23.46 15.27
N GLU A 28 6.12 24.70 15.05
CA GLU A 28 5.53 25.59 14.04
C GLU A 28 5.71 25.01 12.61
N ARG A 29 6.90 24.46 12.33
CA ARG A 29 7.18 23.77 11.06
C ARG A 29 6.28 22.55 10.84
N LYS A 30 6.07 21.73 11.87
CA LYS A 30 5.16 20.57 11.82
C LYS A 30 3.70 20.97 11.64
N GLN A 31 3.26 22.05 12.29
CA GLN A 31 1.88 22.55 12.16
C GLN A 31 1.56 23.12 10.78
N ALA A 32 2.56 23.64 10.06
CA ALA A 32 2.39 24.22 8.73
C ALA A 32 2.33 23.18 7.58
N ARG A 33 2.61 21.90 7.87
CA ARG A 33 2.71 20.83 6.86
C ARG A 33 1.44 20.00 6.69
N GLY A 34 1.29 19.39 5.51
CA GLY A 34 0.20 18.46 5.20
C GLY A 34 0.46 17.04 5.75
N ILE A 35 -0.59 16.22 5.82
CA ILE A 35 -0.60 14.87 6.45
C ILE A 35 0.49 13.92 5.90
N GLY A 36 0.90 14.05 4.63
CA GLY A 36 1.92 13.19 4.02
C GLY A 36 3.36 13.53 4.40
N GLU A 37 3.69 14.82 4.52
CA GLU A 37 5.05 15.30 4.79
C GLU A 37 5.44 15.18 6.28
N ASN A 38 4.45 14.99 7.16
CA ASN A 38 4.67 14.79 8.59
C ASN A 38 5.08 13.33 8.92
N MET A 39 4.84 12.39 7.98
CA MET A 39 5.15 10.97 8.13
C MET A 39 6.63 10.67 7.85
N GLU A 40 7.22 11.35 6.86
CA GLU A 40 8.63 11.18 6.46
C GLU A 40 9.61 11.70 7.53
N GLU A 41 9.32 12.83 8.19
CA GLU A 41 10.17 13.34 9.30
C GLU A 41 9.98 12.55 10.61
N GLU A 42 8.82 11.94 10.85
CA GLU A 42 8.65 11.01 11.98
C GLU A 42 9.45 9.71 11.77
N GLU A 43 9.65 9.28 10.52
CA GLU A 43 10.54 8.16 10.18
C GLU A 43 12.02 8.53 10.39
N ASP A 44 12.46 9.73 9.99
CA ASP A 44 13.86 10.19 10.11
C ASP A 44 14.30 10.44 11.58
N ILE A 45 13.41 10.95 12.45
CA ILE A 45 13.71 11.13 13.89
C ILE A 45 13.83 9.78 14.61
N ASN A 46 13.12 8.76 14.13
CA ASN A 46 13.15 7.40 14.67
C ASN A 46 14.41 6.62 14.25
N ASP A 47 15.09 7.06 13.19
CA ASP A 47 16.33 6.44 12.68
C ASP A 47 17.59 6.97 13.40
N MET A 48 17.47 8.07 14.15
CA MET A 48 18.58 8.71 14.88
C MET A 48 18.61 8.37 16.39
N SER A 49 17.73 7.48 16.86
CA SER A 49 17.73 6.98 18.26
C SER A 49 18.31 5.58 18.41
N ASP A 50 19.21 5.17 17.51
CA ASP A 50 19.88 3.86 17.55
C ASP A 50 21.37 4.03 17.88
N ASP A 51 21.64 4.56 19.08
CA ASP A 51 22.98 4.49 19.68
C ASP A 51 22.83 3.90 21.10
N ASP A 52 23.47 2.73 21.25
CA ASP A 52 23.70 1.94 22.46
C ASP A 52 22.49 1.35 23.23
N ASP A 53 22.23 0.05 23.03
CA ASP A 53 22.11 -0.90 24.15
C ASP A 53 22.17 -2.39 23.72
N ASP A 54 23.33 -2.98 23.99
CA ASP A 54 23.58 -4.33 24.52
C ASP A 54 23.03 -5.59 23.83
N ASP A 55 24.00 -6.41 23.40
CA ASP A 55 23.91 -7.80 22.99
C ASP A 55 23.21 -8.68 24.04
N SER A 56 21.91 -8.95 23.88
CA SER A 56 21.38 -10.30 24.07
C SER A 56 19.96 -10.42 23.56
N ILE A 57 19.74 -11.27 22.54
CA ILE A 57 18.40 -11.71 22.15
C ILE A 57 17.71 -12.26 23.40
N PRO A 58 16.64 -11.62 23.91
CA PRO A 58 16.01 -12.05 25.15
C PRO A 58 15.52 -13.48 25.01
N TYR A 59 15.87 -14.34 25.97
CA TYR A 59 15.46 -15.73 25.98
C TYR A 59 13.93 -15.82 25.81
N ASN A 60 13.50 -16.39 24.68
CA ASN A 60 12.10 -16.54 24.27
C ASN A 60 11.67 -18.01 24.38
N PRO A 61 11.53 -18.56 25.60
CA PRO A 61 11.27 -19.98 25.85
C PRO A 61 9.93 -20.48 25.28
N LYS A 62 9.03 -19.56 24.88
CA LYS A 62 7.73 -19.87 24.30
C LYS A 62 7.65 -19.56 22.79
N ASN A 63 8.75 -19.14 22.15
CA ASN A 63 8.79 -18.72 20.75
C ASN A 63 7.64 -17.79 20.35
N LEU A 64 7.28 -16.84 21.24
CA LEU A 64 6.30 -15.81 20.89
C LEU A 64 6.90 -14.89 19.81
N PRO A 65 6.13 -14.46 18.82
CA PRO A 65 6.63 -13.50 17.84
C PRO A 65 7.05 -12.21 18.54
N LEU A 66 8.25 -11.77 18.19
CA LEU A 66 8.86 -10.56 18.72
C LEU A 66 8.15 -9.35 18.14
N GLY A 67 7.98 -8.32 18.96
CA GLY A 67 7.52 -7.02 18.49
C GLY A 67 8.59 -6.33 17.66
N TRP A 68 8.25 -5.14 17.17
CA TRP A 68 9.21 -4.24 16.51
C TRP A 68 10.30 -3.72 17.47
N ASP A 69 10.05 -3.78 18.78
CA ASP A 69 10.96 -3.43 19.89
C ASP A 69 11.86 -4.62 20.33
N GLY A 70 11.91 -5.72 19.57
CA GLY A 70 12.69 -6.91 19.92
C GLY A 70 12.21 -7.69 21.16
N LYS A 71 11.25 -7.14 21.92
CA LYS A 71 10.65 -7.76 23.11
C LYS A 71 9.48 -8.69 22.74
N PRO A 72 9.26 -9.78 23.50
CA PRO A 72 8.13 -10.68 23.27
C PRO A 72 6.80 -9.97 23.48
N ILE A 73 5.91 -10.03 22.48
CA ILE A 73 4.59 -9.39 22.53
C ILE A 73 3.75 -10.03 23.65
N PRO A 74 3.05 -9.24 24.49
CA PRO A 74 2.13 -9.79 25.47
C PRO A 74 1.09 -10.74 24.85
N TYR A 75 0.84 -11.88 25.50
CA TYR A 75 0.01 -12.96 24.94
C TYR A 75 -1.43 -12.54 24.59
N TRP A 76 -2.02 -11.64 25.37
CA TRP A 76 -3.36 -11.10 25.10
C TRP A 76 -3.38 -10.24 23.83
N LEU A 77 -2.32 -9.46 23.59
CA LEU A 77 -2.16 -8.61 22.41
C LEU A 77 -1.93 -9.45 21.15
N TYR A 78 -1.15 -10.53 21.29
CA TYR A 78 -0.96 -11.54 20.26
C TYR A 78 -2.27 -12.19 19.80
N LYS A 79 -3.14 -12.57 20.75
CA LYS A 79 -4.49 -13.10 20.45
C LYS A 79 -5.44 -12.04 19.89
N LEU A 80 -5.43 -10.84 20.46
CA LEU A 80 -6.32 -9.74 20.06
C LEU A 80 -6.10 -9.34 18.59
N HIS A 81 -4.84 -9.22 18.17
CA HIS A 81 -4.50 -8.84 16.80
C HIS A 81 -4.40 -10.03 15.83
N GLY A 82 -4.69 -11.25 16.29
CA GLY A 82 -4.70 -12.44 15.43
C GLY A 82 -3.34 -12.81 14.85
N LEU A 83 -2.23 -12.45 15.50
CA LEU A 83 -0.87 -12.78 15.03
C LEU A 83 -0.60 -14.31 15.07
N ASN A 84 -1.46 -15.08 15.73
CA ASN A 84 -1.45 -16.53 15.74
C ASN A 84 -2.00 -17.18 14.46
N ILE A 85 -2.59 -16.38 13.57
CA ILE A 85 -3.14 -16.87 12.31
C ILE A 85 -2.10 -16.63 11.22
N SER A 86 -1.68 -17.71 10.57
CA SER A 86 -0.72 -17.69 9.47
C SER A 86 -1.43 -17.68 8.13
N PHE A 87 -1.09 -16.74 7.25
CA PHE A 87 -1.63 -16.62 5.91
C PHE A 87 -0.51 -16.84 4.88
N PRO A 88 -0.50 -18.00 4.17
CA PRO A 88 0.46 -18.23 3.10
C PRO A 88 0.06 -17.49 1.82
N CYS A 89 1.05 -16.92 1.11
CA CYS A 89 0.88 -16.29 -0.20
C CYS A 89 1.75 -16.99 -1.25
N GLU A 90 1.12 -17.62 -2.24
CA GLU A 90 1.78 -18.40 -3.30
C GLU A 90 2.53 -17.49 -4.27
N ILE A 91 1.94 -16.35 -4.64
CA ILE A 91 2.55 -15.32 -5.52
C ILE A 91 3.88 -14.80 -4.94
N CYS A 92 4.03 -14.77 -3.61
CA CYS A 92 5.26 -14.37 -2.92
C CYS A 92 6.28 -15.51 -2.75
N GLY A 93 6.05 -16.70 -3.32
CA GLY A 93 6.87 -17.90 -3.11
C GLY A 93 6.57 -18.58 -1.78
N ASN A 94 5.29 -18.83 -1.51
CA ASN A 94 4.76 -19.46 -0.29
C ASN A 94 5.22 -18.82 1.02
N GLN A 95 5.41 -17.49 1.03
CA GLN A 95 5.70 -16.78 2.26
C GLN A 95 4.50 -16.77 3.19
N VAL A 96 4.78 -16.90 4.47
CA VAL A 96 3.76 -16.95 5.52
C VAL A 96 3.75 -15.61 6.25
N TYR A 97 2.64 -14.89 6.13
CA TYR A 97 2.40 -13.65 6.85
C TYR A 97 1.61 -13.94 8.13
N LYS A 98 2.07 -13.39 9.26
CA LYS A 98 1.41 -13.57 10.56
C LYS A 98 0.43 -12.43 10.84
N GLY A 99 -0.84 -12.81 10.94
CA GLY A 99 -1.94 -11.91 11.26
C GLY A 99 -2.51 -11.11 10.08
N PRO A 100 -3.76 -10.64 10.20
CA PRO A 100 -4.47 -10.00 9.09
C PRO A 100 -3.82 -8.69 8.64
N LYS A 101 -3.28 -7.88 9.57
CA LYS A 101 -2.69 -6.57 9.24
C LYS A 101 -1.44 -6.70 8.36
N ALA A 102 -0.53 -7.61 8.71
CA ALA A 102 0.65 -7.90 7.90
C ALA A 102 0.24 -8.48 6.54
N PHE A 103 -0.74 -9.38 6.54
CA PHE A 103 -1.29 -9.96 5.31
C PHE A 103 -2.09 -8.95 4.47
N GLN A 104 -2.60 -7.83 4.98
CA GLN A 104 -3.17 -6.80 4.11
C GLN A 104 -2.08 -5.90 3.53
N ARG A 105 -1.08 -5.54 4.34
CA ARG A 105 0.03 -4.69 3.90
C ARG A 105 0.86 -5.34 2.79
N HIS A 106 1.03 -6.66 2.81
CA HIS A 106 1.91 -7.33 1.84
C HIS A 106 1.52 -7.17 0.38
N PHE A 107 0.24 -6.90 0.07
CA PHE A 107 -0.21 -6.66 -1.30
C PHE A 107 0.45 -5.44 -1.95
N ASN A 108 0.83 -4.45 -1.14
CA ASN A 108 1.52 -3.23 -1.60
C ASN A 108 3.05 -3.33 -1.44
N GLU A 109 3.56 -4.40 -0.82
CA GLU A 109 5.00 -4.60 -0.67
C GLU A 109 5.65 -4.93 -2.02
N TRP A 110 6.94 -4.60 -2.14
CA TRP A 110 7.71 -4.83 -3.36
C TRP A 110 7.69 -6.29 -3.78
N ARG A 111 7.76 -7.22 -2.83
CA ARG A 111 7.80 -8.66 -3.10
C ARG A 111 6.56 -9.17 -3.83
N HIS A 112 5.38 -8.76 -3.39
CA HIS A 112 4.12 -9.14 -4.03
C HIS A 112 3.97 -8.47 -5.39
N SER A 113 4.30 -7.18 -5.46
CA SER A 113 4.29 -6.41 -6.72
C SER A 113 5.23 -7.01 -7.77
N HIS A 114 6.40 -7.48 -7.34
CA HIS A 114 7.37 -8.16 -8.20
C HIS A 114 6.83 -9.51 -8.67
N GLY A 115 6.24 -10.31 -7.78
CA GLY A 115 5.58 -11.57 -8.16
C GLY A 115 4.49 -11.38 -9.21
N MET A 116 3.63 -10.37 -9.04
CA MET A 116 2.61 -10.00 -10.01
C MET A 116 3.21 -9.56 -11.36
N ARG A 117 4.30 -8.78 -11.32
CA ARG A 117 5.03 -8.37 -12.53
C ARG A 117 5.62 -9.56 -13.29
N CYS A 118 6.16 -10.57 -12.60
CA CYS A 118 6.66 -11.80 -13.23
C CYS A 118 5.55 -12.60 -13.93
N LEU A 119 4.31 -12.51 -13.44
CA LEU A 119 3.13 -13.13 -14.07
C LEU A 119 2.58 -12.29 -15.24
N GLY A 120 3.10 -11.07 -15.46
CA GLY A 120 2.57 -10.14 -16.46
C GLY A 120 1.21 -9.52 -16.08
N ILE A 121 0.88 -9.52 -14.80
CA ILE A 121 -0.39 -8.98 -14.28
C ILE A 121 -0.10 -7.66 -13.55
N PRO A 122 -0.82 -6.56 -13.86
CA PRO A 122 -0.63 -5.30 -13.14
C PRO A 122 -1.16 -5.39 -11.70
N ASN A 123 -0.34 -5.00 -10.72
CA ASN A 123 -0.74 -4.96 -9.31
C ASN A 123 -1.72 -3.79 -9.09
N THR A 124 -3.02 -4.09 -9.11
CA THR A 124 -4.12 -3.14 -8.94
C THR A 124 -5.06 -3.64 -7.85
N ALA A 125 -5.92 -2.76 -7.34
CA ALA A 125 -6.87 -3.10 -6.27
C ALA A 125 -7.81 -4.29 -6.62
N HIS A 126 -8.00 -4.60 -7.90
CA HIS A 126 -8.75 -5.79 -8.34
C HIS A 126 -8.15 -7.11 -7.85
N PHE A 127 -6.84 -7.13 -7.58
CA PHE A 127 -6.11 -8.32 -7.13
C PHE A 127 -5.89 -8.36 -5.61
N ALA A 128 -6.52 -7.46 -4.85
CA ALA A 128 -6.49 -7.52 -3.40
C ALA A 128 -7.07 -8.85 -2.91
N ASN A 129 -6.43 -9.44 -1.90
CA ASN A 129 -6.79 -10.75 -1.31
C ASN A 129 -6.51 -11.99 -2.18
N ILE A 130 -5.89 -11.84 -3.35
CA ILE A 130 -5.55 -12.98 -4.20
C ILE A 130 -4.16 -13.50 -3.84
N THR A 131 -4.08 -14.74 -3.37
CA THR A 131 -2.82 -15.38 -2.98
C THR A 131 -2.35 -16.45 -3.94
N LYS A 132 -3.28 -17.11 -4.63
CA LYS A 132 -3.01 -18.21 -5.55
C LYS A 132 -2.69 -17.70 -6.95
N ILE A 133 -1.74 -18.36 -7.60
CA ILE A 133 -1.33 -17.99 -8.96
C ILE A 133 -2.44 -18.33 -9.97
N SER A 134 -3.10 -19.49 -9.81
CA SER A 134 -4.22 -19.91 -10.67
C SER A 134 -5.32 -18.86 -10.74
N ASP A 135 -5.71 -18.35 -9.58
CA ASP A 135 -6.87 -17.46 -9.42
C ASP A 135 -6.54 -16.08 -9.99
N ALA A 136 -5.30 -15.60 -9.81
CA ALA A 136 -4.82 -14.37 -10.40
C ALA A 136 -4.87 -14.41 -11.95
N VAL A 137 -4.40 -15.51 -12.54
CA VAL A 137 -4.38 -15.69 -14.01
C VAL A 137 -5.81 -15.78 -14.57
N GLU A 138 -6.71 -16.51 -13.90
CA GLU A 138 -8.10 -16.63 -14.33
C GLU A 138 -8.82 -15.27 -14.27
N LEU A 139 -8.66 -14.53 -13.17
CA LEU A 139 -9.24 -13.20 -13.02
C LEU A 139 -8.70 -12.23 -14.08
N TRP A 140 -7.39 -12.24 -14.31
CA TRP A 140 -6.78 -11.40 -15.34
C TRP A 140 -7.33 -11.72 -16.74
N GLY A 141 -7.50 -13.01 -17.07
CA GLY A 141 -8.10 -13.44 -18.32
C GLY A 141 -9.57 -13.00 -18.49
N LYS A 142 -10.34 -12.91 -17.40
CA LYS A 142 -11.71 -12.36 -17.41
C LYS A 142 -11.69 -10.85 -17.63
N ILE A 143 -10.89 -10.12 -16.87
CA ILE A 143 -10.77 -8.65 -16.97
C ILE A 143 -10.29 -8.25 -18.37
N ARG A 144 -9.30 -8.95 -18.93
CA ARG A 144 -8.77 -8.63 -20.26
C ARG A 144 -9.82 -8.79 -21.34
N ARG A 145 -10.61 -9.89 -21.32
CA ARG A 145 -11.71 -10.11 -22.27
C ARG A 145 -12.80 -9.05 -22.15
N GLN A 146 -13.18 -8.67 -20.94
CA GLN A 146 -14.16 -7.60 -20.71
C GLN A 146 -13.65 -6.25 -21.25
N LYS A 147 -12.37 -5.96 -21.02
CA LYS A 147 -11.75 -4.72 -21.52
C LYS A 147 -11.63 -4.72 -23.04
N GLU A 148 -11.31 -5.85 -23.65
CA GLU A 148 -11.28 -6.03 -25.10
C GLU A 148 -12.67 -5.86 -25.72
N SER A 149 -13.73 -6.39 -25.09
CA SER A 149 -15.11 -6.20 -25.58
C SER A 149 -15.64 -4.78 -25.45
N LEU A 150 -15.11 -3.99 -24.51
CA LEU A 150 -15.48 -2.58 -24.32
C LEU A 150 -14.69 -1.64 -25.24
N LYS A 151 -13.65 -2.15 -25.91
CA LYS A 151 -12.82 -1.34 -26.78
C LYS A 151 -13.57 -1.12 -28.10
N TRP A 152 -13.93 0.14 -28.36
CA TRP A 152 -14.56 0.54 -29.61
C TRP A 152 -13.72 0.08 -30.81
N ASN A 153 -14.35 -0.66 -31.71
CA ASN A 153 -13.76 -1.18 -32.92
C ASN A 153 -14.37 -0.49 -34.14
N PRO A 154 -13.63 0.38 -34.85
CA PRO A 154 -14.16 1.09 -36.02
C PRO A 154 -14.73 0.19 -37.11
N GLU A 155 -14.28 -1.06 -37.22
CA GLU A 155 -14.83 -1.97 -38.23
C GLU A 155 -16.23 -2.47 -37.88
N HIS A 156 -16.54 -2.58 -36.58
CA HIS A 156 -17.77 -3.16 -36.06
C HIS A 156 -18.75 -2.13 -35.51
N ASP A 157 -18.24 -1.07 -34.89
CA ASP A 157 -19.00 -0.08 -34.12
C ASP A 157 -19.13 1.27 -34.84
N GLU A 158 -18.48 1.45 -36.00
CA GLU A 158 -18.69 2.63 -36.85
C GLU A 158 -19.89 2.39 -37.77
N GLU A 159 -20.93 3.19 -37.59
CA GLU A 159 -22.19 3.11 -38.32
C GLU A 159 -22.23 4.19 -39.42
N PHE A 160 -22.65 3.78 -40.61
CA PHE A 160 -22.85 4.63 -41.78
C PHE A 160 -24.32 4.59 -42.18
N GLU A 161 -24.84 5.75 -42.59
CA GLU A 161 -26.19 5.88 -43.13
C GLU A 161 -26.12 5.81 -44.66
N ASP A 162 -26.97 4.97 -45.26
CA ASP A 162 -27.11 4.90 -46.72
C ASP A 162 -27.98 6.04 -47.28
N SER A 163 -28.07 6.11 -48.62
CA SER A 163 -28.88 7.09 -49.33
C SER A 163 -30.39 6.96 -49.06
N ALA A 164 -30.84 5.84 -48.48
CA ALA A 164 -32.21 5.55 -48.09
C ALA A 164 -32.47 5.72 -46.58
N GLY A 165 -31.47 6.10 -45.79
CA GLY A 165 -31.55 6.31 -44.34
C GLY A 165 -31.39 5.04 -43.49
N ASN A 166 -30.95 3.92 -44.06
CA ASN A 166 -30.66 2.71 -43.30
C ASN A 166 -29.26 2.80 -42.67
N VAL A 167 -29.17 2.39 -41.40
CA VAL A 167 -27.92 2.37 -40.65
C VAL A 167 -27.26 1.00 -40.78
N VAL A 168 -26.03 0.98 -41.29
CA VAL A 168 -25.22 -0.24 -41.48
C VAL A 168 -23.82 -0.03 -40.95
N ASN A 169 -23.16 -1.12 -40.50
CA ASN A 169 -21.77 -1.02 -40.09
C ASN A 169 -20.85 -0.71 -41.29
N LYS A 170 -19.68 -0.13 -41.01
CA LYS A 170 -18.68 0.25 -42.03
C LYS A 170 -18.40 -0.84 -43.06
N ARG A 171 -18.17 -2.06 -42.59
CA ARG A 171 -17.82 -3.19 -43.46
C ARG A 171 -18.94 -3.52 -44.44
N THR A 172 -20.18 -3.58 -43.94
CA THR A 172 -21.36 -3.84 -44.79
C THR A 172 -21.56 -2.69 -45.76
N PHE A 173 -21.37 -1.44 -45.32
CA PHE A 173 -21.42 -0.28 -46.20
C PHE A 173 -20.38 -0.36 -47.33
N GLU A 174 -19.12 -0.66 -47.02
CA GLU A 174 -18.06 -0.80 -48.02
C GLU A 174 -18.31 -1.96 -48.99
N ASP A 175 -18.81 -3.10 -48.49
CA ASP A 175 -19.13 -4.27 -49.31
C ASP A 175 -20.31 -4.00 -50.24
N LEU A 176 -21.38 -3.37 -49.74
CA LEU A 176 -22.53 -2.95 -50.56
C LEU A 176 -22.10 -1.91 -51.60
N LYS A 177 -21.21 -0.97 -51.23
CA LYS A 177 -20.67 0.05 -52.14
C LYS A 177 -19.86 -0.58 -53.27
N ARG A 178 -19.03 -1.57 -52.96
CA ARG A 178 -18.26 -2.32 -53.98
C ARG A 178 -19.16 -3.13 -54.92
N GLN A 179 -20.28 -3.61 -54.42
CA GLN A 179 -21.29 -4.34 -55.21
C GLN A 179 -22.21 -3.40 -56.00
N GLY A 180 -22.16 -2.09 -55.76
CA GLY A 180 -23.02 -1.09 -56.41
C GLY A 180 -24.46 -1.08 -55.89
N LEU A 181 -24.67 -1.46 -54.63
CA LEU A 181 -25.97 -1.63 -53.97
C LEU A 181 -26.35 -0.48 -53.02
N LEU A 182 -25.65 0.67 -53.06
CA LEU A 182 -25.85 1.86 -52.22
C LEU A 182 -26.05 3.13 -53.05
#